data_AF-A0A7C2LW15-F1
#
_entry.id   AF-A0A7C2LW15-F1
#
_cell.length_a   1.000
_cell.length_b   1.000
_cell.length_c   1.000
_cell.angle_alpha   90.00
_cell.angle_beta   90.00
_cell.angle_gamma   90.00
#
_symmetry.space_group_name_H-M   'P 1'
#
loop_
_entity.id
_entity.type
_entity.pdbx_description
1 polymer ?
#
loop_
_entity_poly.entity_id
_entity_poly.type
_entity_poly.pdbx_seq_one_letter_code
_entity_poly.pdbx_strand_id
1 'polypeptide(L)' 'HENQNLLAPANWKPGEDMMVQVLSQEDEKTVNNEGSKYYQYAWYMIFMRNSSKK' A
#
# COMPACT_ATOMS: atom_id res chain seq x y z
N HIS A 1 -12.12 -13.63 2.21
CA HIS A 1 -11.90 -12.27 1.68
C HIS A 1 -10.50 -12.22 1.13
N GLU A 2 -10.35 -12.53 -0.15
CA GLU A 2 -9.06 -12.60 -0.82
C GLU A 2 -8.47 -11.19 -0.98
N ASN A 3 -7.17 -11.05 -0.70
CA ASN A 3 -6.35 -9.85 -0.94
C ASN A 3 -6.20 -9.59 -2.46
N GLN A 4 -7.30 -9.42 -3.19
CA GLN A 4 -7.29 -9.30 -4.65
C GLN A 4 -6.70 -7.98 -5.18
N ASN A 5 -6.29 -7.09 -4.28
CA ASN A 5 -5.92 -5.72 -4.61
C ASN A 5 -4.46 -5.38 -4.26
N LEU A 6 -3.72 -6.36 -3.76
CA LEU A 6 -2.31 -6.22 -3.43
C LEU A 6 -1.44 -6.87 -4.51
N LEU A 7 -0.41 -6.15 -4.92
CA LEU A 7 0.62 -6.63 -5.84
C LEU A 7 1.96 -6.64 -5.13
N ALA A 8 2.71 -7.73 -5.33
CA ALA A 8 4.10 -7.77 -4.96
C ALA A 8 4.92 -6.94 -5.97
N PRO A 9 5.71 -5.94 -5.54
CA PRO A 9 6.67 -5.30 -6.41
C PRO A 9 7.77 -6.27 -6.88
N ALA A 10 8.54 -5.85 -7.89
CA ALA A 10 9.63 -6.66 -8.39
C ALA A 10 10.63 -6.99 -7.26
N ASN A 11 11.02 -8.27 -7.18
CA ASN A 11 11.93 -8.79 -6.15
C ASN A 11 11.42 -8.73 -4.70
N TRP A 12 10.11 -8.59 -4.50
CA TRP A 12 9.51 -8.51 -3.16
C TRP A 12 9.87 -9.71 -2.27
N LYS A 13 10.07 -9.43 -0.97
CA LYS A 13 10.33 -10.42 0.08
C LYS A 13 9.34 -10.30 1.24
N PRO A 14 9.09 -11.39 1.99
CA PRO A 14 8.28 -11.34 3.21
C PRO A 14 8.77 -10.24 4.16
N GLY A 15 7.85 -9.39 4.61
CA GLY A 15 8.15 -8.24 5.45
C GLY A 15 8.26 -6.91 4.70
N GLU A 16 8.30 -6.92 3.37
CA GLU A 16 8.32 -5.71 2.55
C GLU A 16 6.90 -5.18 2.28
N ASP A 17 6.83 -3.93 1.81
CA ASP A 17 5.58 -3.24 1.49
C ASP A 17 5.00 -3.78 0.18
N MET A 18 3.68 -3.72 0.04
CA MET A 18 2.95 -4.22 -1.12
C MET A 18 2.40 -3.05 -1.93
N MET A 19 2.32 -3.17 -3.25
CA MET A 19 1.61 -2.20 -4.09
C MET A 19 0.10 -2.43 -4.02
N VAL A 20 -0.68 -1.37 -4.21
CA VAL A 20 -2.15 -1.41 -4.25
C VAL A 20 -2.62 -1.02 -5.65
N GLN A 21 -3.49 -1.83 -6.26
CA GLN A 21 -4.00 -1.55 -7.61
C GLN A 21 -5.08 -0.47 -7.61
N VAL A 22 -6.01 -0.55 -6.65
CA VAL A 22 -7.15 0.35 -6.51
C VAL A 22 -7.29 0.71 -5.04
N LEU A 23 -7.42 1.98 -4.70
CA LEU A 23 -7.78 2.34 -3.32
C LEU A 23 -9.29 2.43 -3.17
N SER A 24 -9.77 2.19 -1.95
CA SER A 24 -11.12 2.61 -1.60
C SER A 24 -11.16 4.15 -1.54
N GLN A 25 -12.32 4.76 -1.80
CA GLN A 25 -12.47 6.22 -1.71
C GLN A 25 -12.15 6.77 -0.30
N GLU A 26 -12.29 5.94 0.73
CA GLU A 26 -11.91 6.28 2.10
C GLU A 26 -10.40 6.32 2.27
N ASP A 27 -9.69 5.31 1.76
CA ASP A 27 -8.23 5.24 1.83
C ASP A 27 -7.54 6.31 0.97
N GLU A 28 -8.10 6.66 -0.20
CA GLU A 28 -7.57 7.73 -1.05
C GLU A 28 -7.47 9.07 -0.31
N LYS A 29 -8.47 9.39 0.52
CA LYS A 29 -8.50 10.64 1.31
C LYS A 29 -7.41 10.69 2.38
N THR A 30 -6.82 9.54 2.72
CA THR A 30 -5.86 9.42 3.82
C THR A 30 -4.47 9.00 3.37
N VAL A 31 -4.23 8.75 2.07
CA VAL A 31 -3.00 8.14 1.55
C VAL A 31 -1.71 8.91 1.90
N ASN A 32 -1.81 10.21 2.15
CA ASN A 32 -0.66 11.08 2.47
C ASN A 32 -0.70 11.65 3.89
N ASN A 33 -1.65 11.20 4.73
CA ASN A 33 -1.74 11.65 6.10
C ASN A 33 -0.66 10.96 6.95
N GLU A 34 -0.17 11.66 7.99
CA GLU A 34 0.69 11.04 8.99
C GLU A 34 0.00 9.84 9.64
N GLY A 35 0.73 8.73 9.78
CA GLY A 35 0.19 7.48 10.32
C GLY A 35 -0.72 6.69 9.38
N SER A 36 -0.89 7.11 8.12
CA SER A 36 -1.66 6.35 7.13
C SER A 36 -1.12 4.93 6.95
N LYS A 37 -2.01 3.99 6.65
CA LYS A 37 -1.61 2.65 6.24
C LYS A 37 -0.95 2.64 4.86
N TYR A 38 -1.25 3.65 4.04
CA TYR A 38 -0.78 3.74 2.67
C TYR A 38 0.16 4.92 2.48
N TYR A 39 0.98 4.86 1.44
CA TYR A 39 1.74 6.00 0.96
C TYR A 39 1.82 5.99 -0.55
N GLN A 40 2.03 7.17 -1.10
CA GLN A 40 2.12 7.39 -2.53
C GLN A 40 3.55 7.80 -2.91
N TYR A 41 4.14 7.10 -3.87
CA TYR A 41 5.42 7.52 -4.46
C TYR A 41 5.21 8.36 -5.73
N ALA A 42 4.20 8.02 -6.51
CA ALA A 42 3.73 8.75 -7.69
C ALA A 42 2.22 8.59 -7.83
N TRP A 43 1.56 9.38 -8.69
CA TRP A 43 0.10 9.38 -8.81
C TRP A 43 -0.51 7.99 -9.06
N TYR A 44 0.22 7.11 -9.76
CA TYR A 44 -0.16 5.72 -10.08
C TYR A 44 0.56 4.66 -9.23
N MET A 45 1.40 5.06 -8.27
CA MET A 45 2.19 4.14 -7.44
C MET A 45 1.88 4.34 -5.97
N ILE A 46 0.98 3.48 -5.47
CA ILE A 46 0.53 3.48 -4.09
C ILE A 46 0.98 2.17 -3.43
N PHE A 47 1.49 2.30 -2.22
CA PHE A 47 1.98 1.20 -1.41
C PHE A 47 1.23 1.11 -0.09
N MET A 48 0.99 -0.11 0.37
CA MET A 48 0.53 -0.44 1.71
C MET A 48 1.75 -0.74 2.58
N ARG A 49 1.91 0.01 3.66
CA ARG A 49 2.97 -0.23 4.65
C ARG A 49 2.78 -1.59 5.29
N ASN A 50 3.83 -2.38 5.36
CA ASN A 50 3.81 -3.59 6.14
C ASN A 50 3.93 -3.24 7.64
N SER A 51 2.89 -3.50 8.42
CA SER A 51 2.85 -3.22 9.86
C SER A 51 3.83 -4.07 10.69
N SER A 52 4.49 -5.06 10.07
CA SER A 52 5.55 -5.85 10.69
C SER A 52 6.91 -5.14 10.75
N LYS A 53 7.08 -3.99 10.07
CA LYS A 53 8.25 -3.13 10.23
C LYS A 53 8.09 -2.32 11.53
N LYS A 54 8.51 -2.88 12.65
CA LYS A 54 8.82 -2.16 13.90
C LYS A 54 10.31 -1.87 13.96
#